data_AF-A0A239DZ33-F1
#
_entry.id   AF-A0A239DZ33-F1
#
_cell.length_a   1.000
_cell.length_b   1.000
_cell.length_c   1.000
_cell.angle_alpha   90.00
_cell.angle_beta   90.00
_cell.angle_gamma   90.00
#
_symmetry.space_group_name_H-M   'P 1'
#
loop_
_entity.id
_entity.type
_entity.pdbx_description
1 polymer ?
#
loop_
_entity_poly.entity_id
_entity_poly.type
_entity_poly.pdbx_seq_one_letter_code
_entity_poly.pdbx_strand_id
1 'polypeptide(L)'
;MNSKSFRRTLFAIVGTGAVATTILVGPVRADATTAAPEPNRYYELRAQHSGKCLDVDGRGSGGANADLADVMQYRCWGGNNQHWKFVEAGNGYYEIRAQHSDKCLDVDGRGAGGENADFANVMQYHCWGGDNQRWRLVDVDGRGAGGESADFANVMQYHCWGGKNQHWTLSPL
;
A
#
# COMPACT_ATOMS: atom_id res chain seq x y z
N MET A 1 -25.33 -8.23 11.27
CA MET A 1 -24.16 -8.26 12.17
C MET A 1 -23.37 -6.98 11.92
N ASN A 2 -23.53 -5.98 12.80
CA ASN A 2 -23.01 -4.61 12.60
C ASN A 2 -21.68 -4.43 13.35
N SER A 3 -20.60 -4.06 12.65
CA SER A 3 -19.36 -3.58 13.27
C SER A 3 -19.36 -2.06 13.38
N LYS A 4 -20.02 -1.64 14.46
CA LYS A 4 -19.92 -0.45 15.33
C LYS A 4 -19.30 0.86 14.82
N SER A 5 -20.19 1.85 14.70
CA SER A 5 -19.96 3.30 14.92
C SER A 5 -19.32 3.57 16.29
N PHE A 6 -18.31 4.45 16.34
CA PHE A 6 -17.67 4.88 17.59
C PHE A 6 -18.48 5.97 18.29
N ARG A 7 -19.10 5.61 19.43
CA ARG A 7 -19.62 6.58 20.42
C ARG A 7 -18.69 6.58 21.64
N ARG A 8 -18.24 7.75 22.09
CA ARG A 8 -17.54 7.92 23.38
C ARG A 8 -18.34 8.88 24.24
N THR A 9 -18.91 8.37 25.33
CA THR A 9 -19.55 9.14 26.40
C THR A 9 -18.93 8.70 27.71
N LEU A 10 -18.42 9.63 28.51
CA LEU A 10 -18.33 9.45 29.97
C LEU A 10 -18.32 10.82 30.68
N PHE A 11 -19.17 10.96 31.68
CA PHE A 11 -19.26 12.08 32.63
C PHE A 11 -19.19 11.53 34.05
N ALA A 12 -18.49 12.23 34.96
CA ALA A 12 -18.98 12.56 36.31
C ALA A 12 -18.05 13.61 36.94
N ILE A 13 -18.61 14.75 37.37
CA ILE A 13 -17.98 15.70 38.30
C ILE A 13 -18.70 15.53 39.63
N VAL A 14 -17.98 15.33 40.73
CA VAL A 14 -18.52 15.46 42.09
C VAL A 14 -17.53 16.28 42.93
N GLY A 15 -18.00 17.38 43.53
CA GLY A 15 -17.35 18.04 44.67
C GLY A 15 -16.97 19.51 44.47
N THR A 16 -17.53 20.36 45.34
CA THR A 16 -17.44 21.83 45.39
C THR A 16 -16.06 22.40 45.76
N GLY A 17 -15.63 23.45 45.03
CA GLY A 17 -14.81 24.55 45.55
C GLY A 17 -13.29 24.52 45.28
N ALA A 18 -12.86 25.16 44.17
CA ALA A 18 -11.65 26.00 44.03
C ALA A 18 -11.47 26.36 42.54
N VAL A 19 -11.12 27.62 42.24
CA VAL A 19 -10.82 28.06 40.87
C VAL A 19 -9.47 27.47 40.46
N ALA A 20 -9.50 26.38 39.69
CA ALA A 20 -8.34 25.86 38.98
C ALA A 20 -8.63 25.94 37.48
N THR A 21 -7.84 26.70 36.73
CA THR A 21 -7.91 26.72 35.26
C THR A 21 -7.32 25.41 34.73
N THR A 22 -8.10 24.34 34.81
CA THR A 22 -7.78 23.07 34.15
C THR A 22 -7.96 23.25 32.65
N ILE A 23 -6.86 23.23 31.88
CA ILE A 23 -6.93 22.99 30.44
C ILE A 23 -7.36 21.54 30.29
N LEU A 24 -8.64 21.30 30.02
CA LEU A 24 -9.13 20.03 29.51
C LEU A 24 -8.58 19.87 28.09
N VAL A 25 -7.41 19.23 27.97
CA VAL A 25 -7.03 18.61 26.70
C VAL A 25 -7.99 17.43 26.55
N GLY A 26 -9.09 17.63 25.84
CA GLY A 26 -9.90 16.50 25.35
C GLY A 26 -9.00 15.52 24.62
N PRO A 27 -9.36 14.23 24.48
CA PRO A 27 -8.52 13.30 23.74
C PRO A 27 -8.29 13.91 22.36
N VAL A 28 -7.05 14.33 22.12
CA VAL A 28 -6.58 14.66 20.80
C VAL A 28 -6.92 13.41 20.01
N ARG A 29 -7.84 13.54 19.05
CA ARG A 29 -7.96 12.52 18.03
C ARG A 29 -6.56 12.52 17.41
N ALA A 30 -5.78 11.50 17.72
CA ALA A 30 -4.66 11.18 16.86
C ALA A 30 -5.31 11.02 15.50
N ASP A 31 -5.12 12.02 14.64
CA ASP A 31 -5.29 11.81 13.22
C ASP A 31 -4.54 10.51 12.94
N ALA A 32 -5.19 9.59 12.25
CA ALA A 32 -4.54 8.39 11.80
C ALA A 32 -3.50 8.83 10.75
N THR A 33 -2.37 9.34 11.21
CA THR A 33 -1.12 9.24 10.45
C THR A 33 -0.97 7.75 10.26
N THR A 34 -1.14 7.28 9.04
CA THR A 34 -0.97 5.86 8.73
C THR A 34 0.41 5.48 9.25
N ALA A 35 0.46 4.64 10.28
CA ALA A 35 1.74 4.20 10.82
C ALA A 35 2.53 3.55 9.68
N ALA A 36 3.84 3.81 9.63
CA ALA A 36 4.73 3.14 8.69
C ALA A 36 4.51 1.61 8.76
N PRO A 37 4.68 0.88 7.64
CA PRO A 37 4.57 -0.57 7.66
C PRO A 37 5.43 -1.18 8.77
N GLU A 38 4.87 -2.14 9.50
CA GLU A 38 5.57 -2.84 10.57
C GLU A 38 6.71 -3.67 9.95
N PRO A 39 7.93 -3.60 10.52
CA PRO A 39 9.06 -4.37 10.04
C PRO A 39 8.76 -5.87 9.99
N ASN A 40 9.15 -6.53 8.90
CA ASN A 40 8.94 -7.98 8.65
C ASN A 40 7.48 -8.44 8.60
N ARG A 41 6.50 -7.53 8.59
CA ARG A 41 5.12 -7.89 8.40
C ARG A 41 4.74 -7.95 6.93
N TYR A 42 3.92 -8.93 6.59
CA TYR A 42 3.32 -9.04 5.27
C TYR A 42 1.96 -8.35 5.23
N TYR A 43 1.65 -7.80 4.06
CA TYR A 43 0.44 -7.06 3.77
C TYR A 43 -0.16 -7.52 2.45
N GLU A 44 -1.48 -7.51 2.37
CA GLU A 44 -2.18 -7.41 1.09
C GLU A 44 -2.31 -5.93 0.71
N LEU A 45 -1.90 -5.57 -0.51
CA LEU A 45 -2.10 -4.23 -1.06
C LEU A 45 -3.37 -4.25 -1.91
N ARG A 46 -4.44 -3.61 -1.42
CA ARG A 46 -5.75 -3.60 -2.06
C ARG A 46 -6.01 -2.28 -2.78
N ALA A 47 -6.20 -2.32 -4.09
CA ALA A 47 -6.48 -1.12 -4.87
C ALA A 47 -7.85 -0.54 -4.49
N GLN A 48 -7.91 0.76 -4.16
CA GLN A 48 -9.16 1.38 -3.69
C GLN A 48 -10.26 1.42 -4.76
N HIS A 49 -9.90 1.51 -6.04
CA HIS A 49 -10.88 1.58 -7.14
C HIS A 49 -11.57 0.25 -7.45
N SER A 50 -10.89 -0.89 -7.26
CA SER A 50 -11.38 -2.22 -7.65
C SER A 50 -11.58 -3.18 -6.48
N GLY A 51 -10.95 -2.92 -5.33
CA GLY A 51 -10.89 -3.85 -4.19
C GLY A 51 -10.00 -5.07 -4.42
N LYS A 52 -9.25 -5.13 -5.52
CA LYS A 52 -8.36 -6.23 -5.89
C LYS A 52 -6.97 -6.09 -5.29
N CYS A 53 -6.28 -7.21 -5.15
CA CYS A 53 -4.96 -7.29 -4.56
C CYS A 53 -3.86 -7.16 -5.63
N LEU A 54 -2.76 -6.52 -5.26
CA LEU A 54 -1.51 -6.55 -6.01
C LEU A 54 -0.97 -7.98 -6.05
N ASP A 55 -0.81 -8.56 -7.24
CA ASP A 55 -0.55 -9.97 -7.48
C ASP A 55 0.59 -10.14 -8.49
N VAL A 56 1.58 -10.98 -8.19
CA VAL A 56 2.57 -11.43 -9.18
C VAL A 56 1.95 -12.53 -10.04
N ASP A 57 1.85 -12.28 -11.35
CA ASP A 57 1.25 -13.23 -12.29
C ASP A 57 2.10 -14.50 -12.42
N GLY A 58 1.51 -15.61 -11.97
CA GLY A 58 2.10 -16.94 -12.06
C GLY A 58 1.85 -17.66 -13.38
N ARG A 59 1.17 -17.04 -14.35
CA ARG A 59 0.74 -17.70 -15.60
C ARG A 59 1.74 -17.61 -16.73
N GLY A 60 2.75 -16.76 -16.60
CA GLY A 60 3.86 -16.66 -17.56
C GLY A 60 4.72 -17.92 -17.62
N SER A 61 5.57 -18.01 -18.65
CA SER A 61 6.39 -19.18 -18.97
C SER A 61 7.38 -19.60 -17.86
N GLY A 62 7.77 -18.68 -16.97
CA GLY A 62 8.61 -18.98 -15.80
C GLY A 62 7.85 -19.00 -14.46
N GLY A 63 6.52 -18.86 -14.50
CA GLY A 63 5.65 -18.80 -13.33
C GLY A 63 5.94 -17.62 -12.40
N ALA A 64 5.34 -17.66 -11.20
CA ALA A 64 5.41 -16.55 -10.26
C ALA A 64 6.81 -16.37 -9.65
N ASN A 65 7.77 -17.26 -9.91
CA ASN A 65 9.15 -17.14 -9.41
C ASN A 65 10.10 -16.54 -10.45
N ALA A 66 9.66 -16.27 -11.68
CA ALA A 66 10.51 -15.72 -12.71
C ALA A 66 10.85 -14.26 -12.47
N ASP A 67 12.08 -13.88 -12.80
CA ASP A 67 12.38 -12.48 -13.08
C ASP A 67 11.49 -12.01 -14.24
N LEU A 68 11.06 -10.75 -14.20
CA LEU A 68 10.18 -10.13 -15.20
C LEU A 68 8.75 -10.72 -15.19
N ALA A 69 8.37 -11.49 -14.17
CA ALA A 69 6.98 -11.88 -13.99
C ALA A 69 6.14 -10.61 -13.72
N ASP A 70 5.04 -10.48 -14.45
CA ASP A 70 4.19 -9.31 -14.46
C ASP A 70 3.53 -9.08 -13.10
N VAL A 71 3.25 -7.82 -12.76
CA VAL A 71 2.47 -7.47 -11.57
C VAL A 71 1.15 -6.86 -11.99
N MET A 72 0.08 -7.44 -11.49
CA MET A 72 -1.28 -7.12 -11.90
C MET A 72 -2.19 -6.92 -10.68
N GLN A 73 -3.38 -6.39 -10.92
CA GLN A 73 -4.47 -6.51 -9.96
C GLN A 73 -5.27 -7.79 -10.22
N TYR A 74 -5.46 -8.58 -9.17
CA TYR A 74 -6.27 -9.80 -9.23
C TYR A 74 -7.15 -9.94 -7.99
N ARG A 75 -8.24 -10.74 -8.10
CA ARG A 75 -9.12 -11.02 -6.95
C ARG A 75 -8.26 -11.42 -5.75
N CYS A 76 -8.52 -10.85 -4.57
CA CYS A 76 -7.81 -11.25 -3.36
C CYS A 76 -8.19 -12.69 -3.00
N TRP A 77 -7.21 -13.58 -2.96
CA TRP A 77 -7.42 -15.00 -2.66
C TRP A 77 -6.46 -15.54 -1.58
N GLY A 78 -5.61 -14.68 -1.02
CA GLY A 78 -4.69 -15.00 0.08
C GLY A 78 -3.48 -15.83 -0.34
N GLY A 79 -3.13 -15.80 -1.63
CA GLY A 79 -1.91 -16.44 -2.14
C GLY A 79 -0.66 -15.67 -1.71
N ASN A 80 0.45 -16.38 -1.47
CA ASN A 80 1.73 -15.74 -1.10
C ASN A 80 2.26 -14.78 -2.18
N ASN A 81 1.82 -14.92 -3.44
CA ASN A 81 2.09 -13.98 -4.53
C ASN A 81 1.25 -12.69 -4.47
N GLN A 82 0.37 -12.55 -3.47
CA GLN A 82 -0.38 -11.33 -3.15
C GLN A 82 0.07 -10.67 -1.83
N HIS A 83 1.10 -11.22 -1.20
CA HIS A 83 1.57 -10.80 0.11
C HIS A 83 2.92 -10.11 -0.02
N TRP A 84 3.02 -8.92 0.54
CA TRP A 84 4.15 -8.02 0.34
C TRP A 84 4.68 -7.54 1.67
N LYS A 85 6.00 -7.56 1.85
CA LYS A 85 6.67 -6.92 2.98
C LYS A 85 7.40 -5.66 2.52
N PHE A 86 7.51 -4.70 3.42
CA PHE A 86 8.24 -3.46 3.19
C PHE A 86 9.58 -3.53 3.94
N VAL A 87 10.68 -3.44 3.20
CA VAL A 87 12.04 -3.46 3.74
C VAL A 87 12.63 -2.07 3.57
N GLU A 88 13.04 -1.44 4.67
CA GLU A 88 13.65 -0.11 4.66
C GLU A 88 14.86 -0.04 3.72
N ALA A 89 14.85 0.91 2.78
CA ALA A 89 15.93 1.21 1.85
C ALA A 89 16.61 2.57 2.16
N GLY A 90 16.22 3.20 3.29
CA GLY A 90 16.74 4.49 3.74
C GLY A 90 16.01 5.69 3.14
N ASN A 91 16.15 6.85 3.80
CA ASN A 91 15.56 8.12 3.37
C ASN A 91 14.04 8.08 3.11
N GLY A 92 13.32 7.21 3.82
CA GLY A 92 11.86 7.03 3.66
C GLY A 92 11.44 6.19 2.44
N TYR A 93 12.38 5.52 1.78
CA TYR A 93 12.12 4.55 0.72
C TYR A 93 12.10 3.12 1.25
N TYR A 94 11.36 2.26 0.55
CA TYR A 94 11.26 0.84 0.83
C TYR A 94 11.54 0.04 -0.44
N GLU A 95 12.16 -1.12 -0.28
CA GLU A 95 11.94 -2.23 -1.19
C GLU A 95 10.63 -2.93 -0.81
N ILE A 96 9.77 -3.21 -1.79
CA ILE A 96 8.53 -3.96 -1.58
C ILE A 96 8.77 -5.37 -2.10
N ARG A 97 8.77 -6.37 -1.21
CA ARG A 97 9.16 -7.75 -1.56
C ARG A 97 8.01 -8.72 -1.47
N ALA A 98 7.84 -9.56 -2.50
CA ALA A 98 6.79 -10.57 -2.51
C ALA A 98 7.14 -11.75 -1.59
N GLN A 99 6.15 -12.30 -0.88
CA GLN A 99 6.38 -13.36 0.11
C GLN A 99 6.89 -14.67 -0.52
N HIS A 100 6.37 -15.05 -1.70
CA HIS A 100 6.67 -16.34 -2.30
C HIS A 100 8.07 -16.41 -2.94
N SER A 101 8.62 -15.29 -3.41
CA SER A 101 9.86 -15.23 -4.17
C SER A 101 10.99 -14.43 -3.50
N ASP A 102 10.67 -13.62 -2.49
CA ASP A 102 11.54 -12.58 -1.90
C ASP A 102 12.08 -11.56 -2.92
N LYS A 103 11.47 -11.50 -4.11
CA LYS A 103 11.83 -10.56 -5.18
C LYS A 103 11.17 -9.21 -4.98
N CYS A 104 11.81 -8.18 -5.53
CA CYS A 104 11.40 -6.80 -5.39
C CYS A 104 10.37 -6.43 -6.46
N LEU A 105 9.39 -5.62 -6.07
CA LEU A 105 8.55 -4.84 -6.98
C LEU A 105 9.44 -3.85 -7.73
N ASP A 106 9.39 -3.88 -9.05
CA ASP A 106 10.36 -3.24 -9.92
C ASP A 106 9.66 -2.59 -11.12
N VAL A 107 10.00 -1.32 -11.40
CA VAL A 107 9.56 -0.64 -12.61
C VAL A 107 10.47 -1.03 -13.77
N ASP A 108 9.90 -1.62 -14.81
CA ASP A 108 10.65 -2.04 -15.99
C ASP A 108 11.18 -0.83 -16.78
N GLY A 109 12.42 -0.45 -16.49
CA GLY A 109 13.13 0.64 -17.18
C GLY A 109 13.66 0.28 -18.57
N ARG A 110 13.37 -0.91 -19.11
CA ARG A 110 13.87 -1.33 -20.43
C ARG A 110 13.04 -0.78 -21.59
N GLY A 111 11.89 -0.19 -21.30
CA GLY A 111 10.99 0.42 -22.29
C GLY A 111 11.46 1.77 -22.82
N ALA A 112 10.76 2.27 -23.84
CA ALA A 112 10.98 3.61 -24.36
C ALA A 112 10.66 4.66 -23.28
N GLY A 113 11.65 5.47 -22.89
CA GLY A 113 11.52 6.47 -21.82
C GLY A 113 12.09 6.04 -20.46
N GLY A 114 12.59 4.80 -20.34
CA GLY A 114 13.24 4.31 -19.12
C GLY A 114 12.26 4.13 -17.95
N GLU A 115 12.79 3.97 -16.74
CA GLU A 115 11.98 3.77 -15.53
C GLU A 115 11.15 5.00 -15.12
N ASN A 116 11.32 6.15 -15.78
CA ASN A 116 10.57 7.37 -15.52
C ASN A 116 9.39 7.57 -16.50
N ALA A 117 9.21 6.66 -17.46
CA ALA A 117 8.14 6.77 -18.43
C ALA A 117 6.77 6.55 -17.76
N ASP A 118 5.79 7.38 -18.14
CA ASP A 118 4.40 7.02 -17.96
C ASP A 118 4.13 5.72 -18.70
N PHE A 119 3.34 4.85 -18.06
CA PHE A 119 3.04 3.51 -18.55
C PHE A 119 4.26 2.57 -18.61
N ALA A 120 5.33 2.85 -17.85
CA ALA A 120 6.34 1.82 -17.58
C ALA A 120 5.71 0.65 -16.83
N ASN A 121 6.04 -0.57 -17.23
CA ASN A 121 5.49 -1.77 -16.60
C ASN A 121 5.96 -1.90 -15.15
N VAL A 122 5.15 -2.50 -14.28
CA VAL A 122 5.60 -2.98 -12.97
C VAL A 122 5.67 -4.50 -13.00
N MET A 123 6.80 -5.04 -12.60
CA MET A 123 7.07 -6.48 -12.58
C MET A 123 7.82 -6.83 -11.29
N GLN A 124 8.08 -8.12 -11.05
CA GLN A 124 9.04 -8.51 -10.03
C GLN A 124 10.41 -8.82 -10.64
N TYR A 125 11.46 -8.46 -9.90
CA TYR A 125 12.84 -8.76 -10.26
C TYR A 125 13.67 -9.08 -9.03
N HIS A 126 14.78 -9.78 -9.20
CA HIS A 126 15.72 -9.97 -8.09
C HIS A 126 16.12 -8.60 -7.51
N CYS A 127 16.20 -8.50 -6.19
CA CYS A 127 16.55 -7.26 -5.52
C CYS A 127 18.03 -6.94 -5.74
N TRP A 128 18.33 -5.79 -6.32
CA TRP A 128 19.69 -5.30 -6.56
C TRP A 128 19.91 -3.87 -6.05
N GLY A 129 18.88 -3.26 -5.44
CA GLY A 129 18.95 -1.93 -4.82
C GLY A 129 18.88 -0.77 -5.80
N GLY A 130 18.46 -1.02 -7.04
CA GLY A 130 18.27 0.00 -8.07
C GLY A 130 17.16 0.99 -7.73
N ASP A 131 17.24 2.18 -8.31
CA ASP A 131 16.26 3.25 -8.07
C ASP A 131 14.84 2.83 -8.47
N ASN A 132 14.71 2.00 -9.50
CA ASN A 132 13.46 1.38 -9.98
C ASN A 132 12.87 0.32 -9.02
N GLN A 133 13.57 -0.02 -7.91
CA GLN A 133 13.10 -0.91 -6.85
C GLN A 133 12.83 -0.18 -5.53
N ARG A 134 12.99 1.15 -5.50
CA ARG A 134 12.78 1.98 -4.30
C ARG A 134 11.47 2.72 -4.37
N TRP A 135 10.55 2.35 -3.48
CA TRP A 135 9.21 2.89 -3.42
C TRP A 135 9.03 3.79 -2.22
N ARG A 136 8.41 4.96 -2.43
CA ARG A 136 7.97 5.82 -1.32
C ARG A 136 6.47 5.68 -1.15
N LEU A 137 6.05 5.36 0.07
CA LEU A 137 4.65 5.44 0.45
C LEU A 137 4.28 6.90 0.66
N VAL A 138 3.22 7.35 -0.02
CA VAL A 138 2.67 8.70 0.15
C VAL A 138 1.22 8.53 0.60
N ASP A 139 0.90 9.10 1.76
CA ASP A 139 -0.48 9.19 2.23
C ASP A 139 -1.27 10.06 1.26
N VAL A 140 -2.34 9.51 0.72
CA VAL A 140 -3.24 10.18 -0.22
C VAL A 140 -4.63 10.22 0.38
N ASP A 141 -5.13 11.43 0.66
CA ASP A 141 -6.45 11.69 1.27
C ASP A 141 -7.59 11.37 0.29
N GLY A 142 -7.76 10.11 -0.15
CA GLY A 142 -8.98 9.51 -0.72
C GLY A 142 -9.75 10.22 -1.86
N ARG A 143 -9.27 11.36 -2.40
CA ARG A 143 -10.01 12.26 -3.29
C ARG A 143 -9.57 12.08 -4.74
N GLY A 144 -9.96 10.94 -5.33
CA GLY A 144 -9.63 10.59 -6.71
C GLY A 144 -10.81 10.08 -7.52
N ALA A 145 -10.80 10.32 -8.83
CA ALA A 145 -11.68 9.66 -9.80
C ALA A 145 -11.32 8.16 -9.96
N GLY A 146 -12.29 7.35 -10.39
CA GLY A 146 -12.14 5.89 -10.53
C GLY A 146 -11.29 5.48 -11.74
N GLY A 147 -10.61 4.33 -11.63
CA GLY A 147 -9.92 3.68 -12.74
C GLY A 147 -10.53 2.31 -13.07
N GLU A 148 -10.01 1.65 -14.11
CA GLU A 148 -10.54 0.38 -14.61
C GLU A 148 -10.33 -0.78 -13.64
N SER A 149 -11.37 -1.61 -13.46
CA SER A 149 -11.47 -2.66 -12.42
C SER A 149 -11.43 -4.09 -12.99
N ALA A 150 -10.74 -4.32 -14.12
CA ALA A 150 -10.64 -5.66 -14.74
C ALA A 150 -9.69 -6.59 -13.96
N ASP A 151 -9.93 -7.91 -14.01
CA ASP A 151 -8.97 -8.90 -13.47
C ASP A 151 -7.82 -9.02 -14.44
N PHE A 152 -6.60 -9.29 -13.94
CA PHE A 152 -5.39 -9.34 -14.75
C PHE A 152 -5.05 -7.99 -15.41
N ALA A 153 -5.66 -6.90 -14.93
CA ALA A 153 -5.26 -5.57 -15.37
C ALA A 153 -3.86 -5.29 -14.83
N ASN A 154 -2.97 -4.92 -15.73
CA ASN A 154 -1.59 -4.62 -15.43
C ASN A 154 -1.47 -3.45 -14.45
N VAL A 155 -0.47 -3.49 -13.57
CA VAL A 155 -0.07 -2.37 -12.73
C VAL A 155 1.11 -1.68 -13.40
N MET A 156 0.98 -0.38 -13.63
CA MET A 156 1.96 0.40 -14.38
C MET A 156 2.29 1.67 -13.62
N GLN A 157 3.52 2.15 -13.77
CA GLN A 157 3.88 3.46 -13.28
C GLN A 157 3.15 4.54 -14.08
N TYR A 158 2.68 5.58 -13.38
CA TYR A 158 2.07 6.74 -14.01
C TYR A 158 2.28 7.96 -13.12
N HIS A 159 2.38 9.15 -13.73
CA HIS A 159 2.45 10.39 -12.98
C HIS A 159 1.27 10.48 -11.98
N CYS A 160 1.58 10.96 -10.78
CA CYS A 160 0.59 11.08 -9.72
C CYS A 160 -0.42 12.18 -10.05
N TRP A 161 -1.68 11.81 -10.20
CA TRP A 161 -2.80 12.74 -10.40
C TRP A 161 -3.90 12.58 -9.35
N GLY A 162 -3.68 11.68 -8.37
CA GLY A 162 -4.56 11.48 -7.22
C GLY A 162 -5.78 10.61 -7.50
N GLY A 163 -5.81 9.89 -8.63
CA GLY A 163 -6.88 8.94 -8.96
C GLY A 163 -6.91 7.74 -8.01
N LYS A 164 -8.09 7.14 -7.78
CA LYS A 164 -8.24 5.96 -6.90
C LYS A 164 -7.51 4.72 -7.41
N ASN A 165 -7.11 4.71 -8.68
CA ASN A 165 -6.23 3.71 -9.26
C ASN A 165 -4.76 3.82 -8.83
N GLN A 166 -4.39 4.90 -8.13
CA GLN A 166 -3.08 5.09 -7.54
C GLN A 166 -3.11 4.90 -6.01
N HIS A 167 -4.27 4.58 -5.45
CA HIS A 167 -4.46 4.46 -4.00
C HIS A 167 -4.57 2.99 -3.60
N TRP A 168 -3.70 2.56 -2.69
CA TRP A 168 -3.64 1.19 -2.19
C TRP A 168 -3.82 1.17 -0.67
N THR A 169 -4.69 0.28 -0.20
CA THR A 169 -4.87 0.04 1.24
C THR A 169 -3.98 -1.12 1.65
N LEU A 170 -3.12 -0.89 2.63
CA LEU A 170 -2.29 -1.94 3.23
C LEU A 170 -3.12 -2.67 4.29
N SER A 171 -3.48 -3.92 4.02
CA SER A 171 -4.19 -4.79 4.95
C SER A 171 -3.19 -5.77 5.56
N PRO A 172 -2.92 -5.68 6.87
CA PRO A 172 -1.89 -6.51 7.47
C PRO A 172 -2.33 -7.96 7.62
N LEU A 173 -1.37 -8.89 7.48
CA LEU A 173 -1.56 -10.33 7.67
C LEU A 173 -1.17 -10.80 9.08
#